data_AF-A0A9N7R406-F1
#
_entry.id   AF-A0A9N7R406-F1
#
_cell.length_a   1.000
_cell.length_b   1.000
_cell.length_c   1.000
_cell.angle_alpha   90.00
_cell.angle_beta   90.00
_cell.angle_gamma   90.00
#
_symmetry.space_group_name_H-M   'P 1'
#
loop_
_entity.id
_entity.type
_entity.pdbx_description
1 polymer ?
#
loop_
_entity_poly.entity_id
_entity_poly.type
_entity_poly.pdbx_seq_one_letter_code
_entity_poly.pdbx_strand_id
1 'polypeptide(L)'
;NKIIDLGDEDVQTGVEECHKSLFGKIVGEKRAHFLGIKRAMSLIWKQQQPMEVRELGPNFFHFMFENTENIKRIEGGTNWIFENQYVIISRWKEGLNCKDEVFSMLKMWVQVHHVPINWLTNEVGMKIGKVFPTTANVIISNLGGQGGRILKLLVTVDLREALPRCATIRLGSQMITVTFKYERLANLCYYCGMVGHIENSSATRLEDIGNNGLKKGQYGDWLRASEGLRVSAVIDLINHRSMREVAHQHPLMFRLQSGKNSFMALKLDVVKAYGSLEWKSVQLVMMRMGFHPAFVKWVLACIQWPTFSFNLNGLPQGYITASRGIRQGDPLSPYLFILTSELLSARIKVEVERGGFKEIRLFRGGPELTHIMFADNILV
;
A
#
# COMPACT_ATOMS: atom_id res chain seq x y z
N ASN A 1 43.55 -15.66 -31.01
CA ASN A 1 42.29 -14.88 -31.04
C ASN A 1 42.48 -13.68 -31.94
N LYS A 2 41.55 -13.44 -32.88
CA LYS A 2 41.52 -12.18 -33.64
C LYS A 2 40.95 -11.11 -32.71
N ILE A 3 41.62 -9.97 -32.60
CA ILE A 3 41.13 -8.79 -31.88
C ILE A 3 40.52 -7.87 -32.94
N ILE A 4 39.30 -7.42 -32.72
CA ILE A 4 38.61 -6.45 -33.56
C ILE A 4 38.49 -5.20 -32.71
N ASP A 5 39.09 -4.11 -33.17
CA ASP A 5 39.00 -2.81 -32.51
C ASP A 5 37.74 -2.11 -32.98
N LEU A 6 36.89 -1.71 -32.03
CA LEU A 6 35.70 -0.90 -32.26
C LEU A 6 36.01 0.53 -31.81
N GLY A 7 35.66 1.52 -32.62
CA GLY A 7 35.70 2.93 -32.24
C GLY A 7 34.45 3.36 -31.49
N ASP A 8 34.52 4.47 -30.76
CA ASP A 8 33.37 5.00 -30.01
C ASP A 8 32.18 5.32 -30.94
N GLU A 9 32.45 5.76 -32.17
CA GLU A 9 31.43 6.04 -33.19
C GLU A 9 30.64 4.78 -33.61
N ASP A 10 31.27 3.60 -33.58
CA ASP A 10 30.64 2.33 -33.95
C ASP A 10 29.56 1.91 -32.94
N VAL A 11 29.68 2.37 -31.68
CA VAL A 11 28.79 2.01 -30.57
C VAL A 11 27.80 3.12 -30.22
N GLN A 12 28.08 4.36 -30.63
CA GLN A 12 27.33 5.57 -30.28
C GLN A 12 25.83 5.46 -30.56
N THR A 13 25.45 4.95 -31.73
CA THR A 13 24.03 4.76 -32.10
C THR A 13 23.31 3.86 -31.10
N GLY A 14 23.96 2.76 -30.68
CA GLY A 14 23.41 1.83 -29.69
C GLY A 14 23.27 2.46 -28.30
N VAL A 15 24.24 3.28 -27.89
CA VAL A 15 24.21 4.03 -26.62
C VAL A 15 23.05 5.03 -26.60
N GLU A 16 22.84 5.76 -27.70
CA GLU A 16 21.74 6.73 -27.83
C GLU A 16 20.35 6.08 -27.75
N GLU A 17 20.18 4.91 -28.36
CA GLU A 17 18.95 4.11 -28.21
C GLU A 17 18.76 3.63 -26.76
N CYS A 18 19.84 3.21 -26.11
CA CYS A 18 19.79 2.75 -24.73
C CYS A 18 19.47 3.87 -23.72
N HIS A 19 19.78 5.13 -24.04
CA HIS A 19 19.36 6.27 -23.22
C HIS A 19 17.83 6.45 -23.12
N LYS A 20 17.07 5.81 -24.02
CA LYS A 20 15.60 5.72 -23.99
C LYS A 20 15.08 4.45 -23.30
N SER A 21 15.90 3.84 -22.44
CA SER A 21 15.55 2.58 -21.79
C SER A 21 15.69 2.60 -20.27
N LEU A 22 14.97 1.67 -19.64
CA LEU A 22 15.00 1.41 -18.21
C LEU A 22 15.39 -0.04 -17.97
N PHE A 23 16.20 -0.27 -16.95
CA PHE A 23 16.41 -1.60 -16.39
C PHE A 23 15.52 -1.81 -15.19
N GLY A 24 14.94 -3.01 -15.08
CA GLY A 24 14.12 -3.40 -13.95
C GLY A 24 14.55 -4.73 -13.36
N LYS A 25 14.74 -4.74 -12.04
CA LYS A 25 15.02 -5.96 -11.28
C LYS A 25 13.84 -6.29 -10.38
N ILE A 26 13.37 -7.52 -10.46
CA ILE A 26 12.37 -8.05 -9.53
C ILE A 26 13.09 -8.63 -8.32
N VAL A 27 12.77 -8.10 -7.15
CA VAL A 27 13.37 -8.53 -5.88
C VAL A 27 12.54 -9.66 -5.28
N GLY A 28 13.05 -10.87 -5.46
CA GLY A 28 12.64 -12.05 -4.71
C GLY A 28 12.98 -13.36 -5.40
N GLU A 29 12.67 -14.46 -4.72
CA GLU A 29 13.06 -15.82 -5.14
C GLU A 29 12.24 -16.36 -6.30
N LYS A 30 10.97 -15.96 -6.39
CA LYS A 30 10.09 -16.41 -7.47
C LYS A 30 10.56 -15.78 -8.78
N ARG A 31 10.80 -16.62 -9.78
CA ARG A 31 11.09 -16.16 -11.14
C ARG A 31 9.79 -15.70 -11.77
N ALA A 32 9.75 -14.43 -12.14
CA ALA A 32 8.59 -13.85 -12.76
C ALA A 32 8.51 -14.26 -14.24
N HIS A 33 7.29 -14.61 -14.69
CA HIS A 33 7.06 -15.05 -16.06
C HIS A 33 7.15 -13.85 -17.02
N PHE A 34 8.04 -13.92 -18.02
CA PHE A 34 8.34 -12.82 -18.95
C PHE A 34 7.09 -12.17 -19.56
N LEU A 35 6.16 -12.99 -20.10
CA LEU A 35 4.94 -12.48 -20.72
C LEU A 35 4.00 -11.80 -19.70
N GLY A 36 4.04 -12.25 -18.45
CA GLY A 36 3.28 -11.67 -17.34
C GLY A 36 3.78 -10.27 -17.02
N ILE A 37 5.10 -10.10 -16.90
CA ILE A 37 5.74 -8.80 -16.67
C ILE A 37 5.44 -7.83 -17.81
N LYS A 38 5.64 -8.25 -19.06
CA LYS A 38 5.41 -7.38 -20.23
C LYS A 38 3.98 -6.83 -20.22
N ARG A 39 2.99 -7.69 -19.96
CA ARG A 39 1.57 -7.30 -19.87
C ARG A 39 1.30 -6.41 -18.66
N ALA A 40 1.75 -6.82 -17.48
CA ALA A 40 1.49 -6.10 -16.23
C ALA A 40 2.14 -4.71 -16.23
N MET A 41 3.40 -4.60 -16.62
CA MET A 41 4.12 -3.31 -16.66
C MET A 41 3.53 -2.37 -17.70
N SER A 42 3.09 -2.88 -18.86
CA SER A 42 2.39 -2.05 -19.86
C SER A 42 1.10 -1.44 -19.29
N LEU A 43 0.35 -2.21 -18.50
CA LEU A 43 -0.87 -1.75 -17.82
C LEU A 43 -0.56 -0.79 -16.67
N ILE A 44 0.34 -1.17 -15.76
CA ILE A 44 0.71 -0.41 -14.56
C ILE A 44 1.30 0.95 -14.96
N TRP A 45 2.19 0.95 -15.97
CA TRP A 45 2.80 2.16 -16.47
C TRP A 45 1.93 2.89 -17.49
N LYS A 46 0.71 2.43 -17.80
CA LYS A 46 -0.24 3.11 -18.69
C LYS A 46 0.38 3.44 -20.06
N GLN A 47 1.12 2.49 -20.64
CA GLN A 47 1.74 2.69 -21.95
C GLN A 47 0.68 2.68 -23.06
N GLN A 48 0.66 3.73 -23.89
CA GLN A 48 -0.25 3.81 -25.04
C GLN A 48 0.30 3.07 -26.27
N GLN A 49 1.63 2.98 -26.37
CA GLN A 49 2.35 2.28 -27.43
C GLN A 49 2.96 0.98 -26.88
N PRO A 50 3.15 -0.03 -27.75
CA PRO A 50 3.79 -1.27 -27.36
C PRO A 50 5.23 -1.00 -26.91
N MET A 51 5.55 -1.41 -25.69
CA MET A 51 6.90 -1.37 -25.13
C MET A 51 7.65 -2.65 -25.51
N GLU A 52 8.87 -2.52 -26.02
CA GLU A 52 9.76 -3.65 -26.20
C GLU A 52 10.40 -4.02 -24.85
N VAL A 53 10.43 -5.31 -24.54
CA VAL A 53 10.98 -5.84 -23.29
C VAL A 53 11.89 -7.00 -23.63
N ARG A 54 13.09 -7.00 -23.06
CA ARG A 54 14.05 -8.12 -23.15
C ARG A 54 14.35 -8.63 -21.75
N GLU A 55 14.45 -9.95 -21.59
CA GLU A 55 14.96 -10.57 -20.36
C GLU A 55 16.48 -10.69 -20.50
N LEU A 56 17.22 -9.98 -19.65
CA LEU A 56 18.69 -10.00 -19.64
C LEU A 56 19.24 -11.07 -18.69
N GLY A 57 18.40 -11.57 -17.78
CA GLY A 57 18.74 -12.62 -16.83
C GLY A 57 17.59 -12.89 -15.87
N PRO A 58 17.78 -13.80 -14.90
CA PRO A 58 16.74 -14.14 -13.92
C PRO A 58 16.25 -12.88 -13.21
N ASN A 59 14.96 -12.59 -13.34
CA ASN A 59 14.31 -11.43 -12.74
C ASN A 59 14.92 -10.07 -13.13
N PHE A 60 15.64 -9.99 -14.26
CA PHE A 60 16.26 -8.76 -14.74
C PHE A 60 15.87 -8.47 -16.19
N PHE A 61 15.29 -7.28 -16.40
CA PHE A 61 14.62 -6.93 -17.64
C PHE A 61 15.07 -5.57 -18.15
N HIS A 62 15.10 -5.45 -19.48
CA HIS A 62 15.37 -4.23 -20.20
C HIS A 62 14.08 -3.77 -20.89
N PHE A 63 13.61 -2.59 -20.52
CA PHE A 63 12.40 -1.96 -21.05
C PHE A 63 12.81 -0.81 -21.97
N MET A 64 12.48 -0.90 -23.25
CA MET A 64 12.79 0.11 -24.25
C MET A 64 11.53 0.89 -24.60
N PHE A 65 11.66 2.22 -24.60
CA PHE A 65 10.54 3.12 -24.83
C PHE A 65 10.83 4.01 -26.04
N GLU A 66 9.82 4.25 -26.87
CA GLU A 66 9.90 5.25 -27.93
C GLU A 66 9.84 6.67 -27.36
N ASN A 67 9.00 6.89 -26.33
CA ASN A 67 8.74 8.20 -25.74
C ASN A 67 9.48 8.40 -24.41
N THR A 68 10.29 9.46 -24.34
CA THR A 68 11.11 9.83 -23.18
C THR A 68 10.34 10.43 -22.00
N GLU A 69 9.12 10.96 -22.21
CA GLU A 69 8.26 11.44 -21.11
C GLU A 69 7.78 10.29 -20.22
N ASN A 70 7.51 9.13 -20.83
CA ASN A 70 7.11 7.93 -20.09
C ASN A 70 8.21 7.47 -19.14
N ILE A 71 9.48 7.59 -19.55
CA ILE A 71 10.65 7.21 -18.75
C ILE A 71 10.70 8.03 -17.47
N LYS A 72 10.65 9.37 -17.57
CA LYS A 72 10.70 10.26 -16.40
C LYS A 72 9.57 9.98 -15.41
N ARG A 73 8.36 9.69 -15.91
CA ARG A 73 7.21 9.36 -15.07
C ARG A 73 7.37 8.01 -14.37
N ILE A 74 7.88 6.99 -15.06
CA ILE A 74 8.11 5.66 -14.47
C ILE A 74 9.23 5.72 -13.42
N GLU A 75 10.32 6.43 -13.74
CA GLU A 75 11.45 6.67 -12.85
C GLU A 75 11.06 7.48 -11.61
N GLY A 76 10.16 8.46 -11.76
CA GLY A 76 9.58 9.20 -10.64
C GLY A 76 8.59 8.39 -9.79
N GLY A 77 8.10 7.25 -10.29
CA GLY A 77 7.24 6.37 -9.53
C GLY A 77 8.02 5.53 -8.52
N THR A 78 7.47 5.38 -7.32
CA THR A 78 8.08 4.58 -6.23
C THR A 78 7.26 3.32 -5.94
N ASN A 79 7.95 2.23 -5.59
CA ASN A 79 7.34 0.96 -5.15
C ASN A 79 6.47 0.28 -6.20
N TRP A 80 7.01 0.06 -7.41
CA TRP A 80 6.37 -0.84 -8.37
C TRP A 80 6.34 -2.26 -7.80
N ILE A 81 5.19 -2.92 -7.88
CA ILE A 81 4.98 -4.26 -7.35
C ILE A 81 4.41 -5.14 -8.45
N PHE A 82 4.94 -6.35 -8.57
CA PHE A 82 4.45 -7.42 -9.43
C PHE A 82 4.40 -8.70 -8.62
N GLU A 83 3.23 -9.35 -8.54
CA GLU A 83 3.04 -10.61 -7.79
C GLU A 83 3.58 -10.56 -6.34
N ASN A 84 3.35 -9.43 -5.66
CA ASN A 84 3.85 -9.16 -4.31
C ASN A 84 5.40 -9.12 -4.18
N GLN A 85 6.12 -8.93 -5.29
CA GLN A 85 7.56 -8.68 -5.34
C GLN A 85 7.80 -7.25 -5.81
N TYR A 86 8.83 -6.60 -5.27
CA TYR A 86 9.21 -5.27 -5.74
C TYR A 86 9.84 -5.34 -7.12
N VAL A 87 9.54 -4.36 -7.95
CA VAL A 87 10.21 -4.12 -9.23
C VAL A 87 10.98 -2.81 -9.09
N ILE A 88 12.30 -2.92 -8.91
CA ILE A 88 13.17 -1.75 -8.79
C ILE A 88 13.60 -1.35 -10.19
N ILE A 89 13.27 -0.11 -10.57
CA ILE A 89 13.57 0.45 -11.87
C ILE A 89 14.71 1.44 -11.74
N SER A 90 15.67 1.37 -12.66
CA SER A 90 16.75 2.34 -12.81
C SER A 90 16.88 2.73 -14.27
N ARG A 91 17.23 3.99 -14.53
CA ARG A 91 17.61 4.42 -15.87
C ARG A 91 18.86 3.67 -16.32
N TRP A 92 18.88 3.29 -17.60
CA TRP A 92 20.06 2.67 -18.20
C TRP A 92 21.28 3.59 -18.08
N LYS A 93 22.42 3.00 -17.76
CA LYS A 93 23.75 3.61 -17.76
C LYS A 93 24.73 2.59 -18.32
N GLU A 94 25.78 3.09 -18.95
CA GLU A 94 26.85 2.22 -19.44
C GLU A 94 27.47 1.40 -18.29
N GLY A 95 27.69 0.11 -18.51
CA GLY A 95 28.20 -0.83 -17.50
C GLY A 95 27.20 -1.27 -16.41
N LEU A 96 25.96 -0.76 -16.41
CA LEU A 96 24.95 -1.12 -15.40
C LEU A 96 24.56 -2.60 -15.51
N ASN A 97 24.55 -3.31 -14.38
CA ASN A 97 24.25 -4.73 -14.29
C ASN A 97 23.29 -5.04 -13.13
N CYS A 98 22.78 -6.28 -13.09
CA CYS A 98 21.75 -6.69 -12.13
C CYS A 98 22.23 -6.76 -10.67
N LYS A 99 23.54 -6.75 -10.41
CA LYS A 99 24.13 -6.80 -9.06
C LYS A 99 24.44 -5.42 -8.49
N ASP A 100 24.28 -4.37 -9.29
CA ASP A 100 24.55 -3.01 -8.82
C ASP A 100 23.63 -2.61 -7.68
N GLU A 101 24.19 -1.83 -6.77
CA GLU A 101 23.55 -1.40 -5.52
C GLU A 101 22.22 -0.69 -5.74
N VAL A 102 22.06 0.02 -6.86
CA VAL A 102 20.80 0.69 -7.21
C VAL A 102 19.60 -0.26 -7.19
N PHE A 103 19.81 -1.55 -7.51
CA PHE A 103 18.75 -2.57 -7.51
C PHE A 103 18.56 -3.28 -6.16
N SER A 104 19.21 -2.80 -5.10
CA SER A 104 18.99 -3.21 -3.71
C SER A 104 18.38 -2.08 -2.87
N MET A 105 18.34 -0.86 -3.39
CA MET A 105 17.84 0.33 -2.70
C MET A 105 16.40 0.65 -3.10
N LEU A 106 15.48 0.71 -2.13
CA LEU A 106 14.06 0.97 -2.36
C LEU A 106 13.58 2.21 -1.61
N LYS A 107 12.93 3.15 -2.31
CA LYS A 107 12.30 4.31 -1.68
C LYS A 107 10.86 4.03 -1.27
N MET A 108 10.54 4.11 0.02
CA MET A 108 9.19 3.85 0.53
C MET A 108 8.79 4.72 1.71
N TRP A 109 7.47 4.83 1.92
CA TRP A 109 6.91 5.52 3.07
C TRP A 109 6.88 4.62 4.30
N VAL A 110 7.36 5.15 5.42
CA VAL A 110 7.35 4.52 6.73
C VAL A 110 6.60 5.40 7.71
N GLN A 111 5.58 4.85 8.35
CA GLN A 111 4.86 5.47 9.45
C GLN A 111 5.60 5.21 10.76
N VAL A 112 5.81 6.27 11.53
CA VAL A 112 6.42 6.19 12.87
C VAL A 112 5.31 6.29 13.91
N HIS A 113 5.18 5.25 14.72
CA HIS A 113 4.16 5.11 15.75
C HIS A 113 4.77 5.31 17.14
N HIS A 114 3.92 5.70 18.09
CA HIS A 114 4.28 5.99 19.49
C HIS A 114 5.23 7.19 19.66
N VAL A 115 5.25 8.11 18.69
CA VAL A 115 5.87 9.43 18.85
C VAL A 115 4.92 10.32 19.68
N PRO A 116 5.37 10.94 20.78
CA PRO A 116 4.59 11.92 21.53
C PRO A 116 4.09 13.04 20.62
N ILE A 117 2.84 13.47 20.80
CA ILE A 117 2.19 14.45 19.89
C ILE A 117 2.94 15.78 19.82
N ASN A 118 3.56 16.20 20.92
CA ASN A 118 4.37 17.41 21.03
C ASN A 118 5.75 17.28 20.34
N TRP A 119 6.14 16.09 19.88
CA TRP A 119 7.40 15.85 19.17
C TRP A 119 7.21 15.72 17.66
N LEU A 120 5.96 15.78 17.17
CA LEU A 120 5.64 15.66 15.74
C LEU A 120 6.09 16.90 14.97
N THR A 121 7.35 16.92 14.60
CA THR A 121 8.03 17.99 13.86
C THR A 121 8.87 17.40 12.73
N ASN A 122 9.21 18.22 11.74
CA ASN A 122 10.04 17.77 10.63
C ASN A 122 11.44 17.36 11.12
N GLU A 123 12.01 18.13 12.05
CA GLU A 123 13.35 17.94 12.60
C GLU A 123 13.46 16.63 13.39
N VAL A 124 12.45 16.30 14.20
CA VAL A 124 12.39 15.01 14.91
C VAL A 124 12.27 13.87 13.90
N GLY A 125 11.44 14.01 12.87
CA GLY A 125 11.32 13.00 11.82
C GLY A 125 12.63 12.77 11.06
N MET A 126 13.35 13.83 10.73
CA MET A 126 14.68 13.71 10.08
C MET A 126 15.69 13.02 11.00
N LYS A 127 15.65 13.27 12.32
CA LYS A 127 16.52 12.56 13.28
C LYS A 127 16.16 11.09 13.43
N ILE A 128 14.87 10.75 13.52
CA ILE A 128 14.40 9.36 13.55
C ILE A 128 14.77 8.65 12.23
N GLY A 129 14.66 9.36 11.12
CA GLY A 129 14.98 8.86 9.79
C GLY A 129 16.44 8.43 9.58
N LYS A 130 17.36 8.85 10.45
CA LYS A 130 18.76 8.38 10.43
C LYS A 130 18.93 6.89 10.72
N VAL A 131 17.87 6.22 11.19
CA VAL A 131 17.82 4.75 11.30
C VAL A 131 17.88 4.09 9.91
N PHE A 132 17.49 4.82 8.85
CA PHE A 132 17.52 4.35 7.48
C PHE A 132 18.71 4.96 6.72
N PRO A 133 19.23 4.29 5.67
CA PRO A 133 20.32 4.81 4.84
C PRO A 133 20.12 6.24 4.35
N THR A 134 18.90 6.61 3.95
CA THR A 134 18.59 7.98 3.53
C THR A 134 17.14 8.32 3.83
N THR A 135 16.89 9.53 4.31
CA THR A 135 15.53 10.09 4.48
C THR A 135 15.36 11.28 3.54
N ALA A 136 14.44 11.16 2.59
CA ALA A 136 14.20 12.15 1.55
C ALA A 136 13.13 13.18 1.96
N ASN A 137 12.14 12.79 2.76
CA ASN A 137 11.04 13.69 3.15
C ASN A 137 10.39 13.25 4.46
N VAL A 138 9.76 14.20 5.15
CA VAL A 138 8.99 14.00 6.39
C VAL A 138 7.65 14.71 6.27
N ILE A 139 6.56 13.97 6.47
CA ILE A 139 5.19 14.49 6.44
C ILE A 139 4.51 14.18 7.78
N ILE A 140 3.72 15.12 8.29
CA ILE A 140 2.84 14.90 9.44
C ILE A 140 1.42 14.78 8.91
N SER A 141 0.88 13.57 8.89
CA SER A 141 -0.44 13.28 8.33
C SER A 141 -1.53 13.42 9.38
N ASN A 142 -2.55 14.24 9.10
CA ASN A 142 -3.71 14.41 9.98
C ASN A 142 -4.70 13.22 9.96
N LEU A 143 -4.48 12.20 9.12
CA LEU A 143 -5.44 11.11 8.86
C LEU A 143 -5.30 9.89 9.79
N GLY A 144 -4.53 10.01 10.88
CA GLY A 144 -4.15 8.90 11.73
C GLY A 144 -5.07 8.61 12.93
N GLY A 145 -5.62 7.40 12.99
CA GLY A 145 -5.85 6.68 14.27
C GLY A 145 -6.83 7.29 15.29
N GLN A 146 -6.86 6.75 16.51
CA GLN A 146 -7.63 7.32 17.64
C GLN A 146 -6.91 8.53 18.30
N GLY A 147 -5.76 8.95 17.78
CA GLY A 147 -4.86 9.92 18.43
C GLY A 147 -4.43 11.14 17.61
N GLY A 148 -4.91 11.31 16.37
CA GLY A 148 -4.48 12.42 15.53
C GLY A 148 -3.00 12.32 15.12
N ARG A 149 -2.65 12.99 14.02
CA ARG A 149 -1.28 13.25 13.53
C ARG A 149 -0.26 12.09 13.62
N ILE A 150 -0.01 11.42 12.49
CA ILE A 150 1.06 10.41 12.36
C ILE A 150 2.24 11.00 11.59
N LEU A 151 3.45 10.74 12.08
CA LEU A 151 4.68 11.08 11.37
C LEU A 151 4.97 10.03 10.29
N LYS A 152 5.17 10.47 9.05
CA LYS A 152 5.55 9.64 7.91
C LYS A 152 6.89 10.09 7.35
N LEU A 153 7.76 9.13 7.08
CA LEU A 153 9.10 9.35 6.53
C LEU A 153 9.16 8.71 5.14
N LEU A 154 9.60 9.45 4.13
CA LEU A 154 9.99 8.87 2.84
C LEU A 154 11.46 8.50 2.94
N VAL A 155 11.75 7.22 3.04
CA VAL A 155 13.09 6.69 3.30
C VAL A 155 13.54 5.78 2.18
N THR A 156 14.86 5.64 2.03
CA THR A 156 15.46 4.60 1.20
C THR A 156 15.89 3.47 2.11
N VAL A 157 15.41 2.26 1.86
CA VAL A 157 15.77 1.03 2.58
C VAL A 157 16.69 0.17 1.72
N ASP A 158 17.65 -0.49 2.34
CA ASP A 158 18.46 -1.53 1.70
C ASP A 158 17.75 -2.89 1.90
N LEU A 159 17.35 -3.52 0.80
CA LEU A 159 16.63 -4.79 0.82
C LEU A 159 17.55 -5.99 1.12
N ARG A 160 18.87 -5.79 1.20
CA ARG A 160 19.85 -6.80 1.63
C ARG A 160 19.87 -6.97 3.15
N GLU A 161 19.29 -6.02 3.88
CA GLU A 161 19.26 -6.02 5.34
C GLU A 161 17.84 -6.25 5.87
N ALA A 162 17.76 -6.71 7.12
CA ALA A 162 16.49 -6.87 7.80
C ALA A 162 15.87 -5.50 8.11
N LEU A 163 14.56 -5.35 7.88
CA LEU A 163 13.90 -4.06 8.08
C LEU A 163 13.89 -3.64 9.56
N PRO A 164 14.27 -2.39 9.89
CA PRO A 164 14.16 -1.87 11.25
C PRO A 164 12.73 -1.97 11.79
N ARG A 165 12.56 -2.47 13.03
CA ARG A 165 11.23 -2.64 13.65
C ARG A 165 10.85 -1.50 14.58
N CYS A 166 11.83 -0.97 15.29
CA CYS A 166 11.68 0.10 16.25
C CYS A 166 13.00 0.85 16.42
N ALA A 167 12.93 2.01 17.07
CA ALA A 167 14.10 2.76 17.49
C ALA A 167 13.83 3.37 18.87
N THR A 168 14.88 3.44 19.70
CA THR A 168 14.78 4.08 21.02
C THR A 168 15.34 5.49 20.94
N ILE A 169 14.49 6.47 21.23
CA ILE A 169 14.82 7.90 21.21
C ILE A 169 15.11 8.35 22.64
N ARG A 170 16.23 9.04 22.81
CA ARG A 170 16.65 9.64 24.07
C ARG A 170 16.48 11.15 24.04
N LEU A 171 15.78 11.70 25.02
CA LEU A 171 15.70 13.14 25.26
C LEU A 171 15.92 13.41 26.76
N GLY A 172 17.11 13.92 27.10
CA GLY A 172 17.53 14.06 28.49
C GLY A 172 17.54 12.71 29.21
N SER A 173 16.79 12.60 30.30
CA SER A 173 16.59 11.36 31.06
C SER A 173 15.45 10.47 30.52
N GLN A 174 14.63 10.97 29.59
CA GLN A 174 13.51 10.23 29.04
C GLN A 174 13.95 9.36 27.86
N MET A 175 13.58 8.08 27.90
CA MET A 175 13.74 7.13 26.81
C MET A 175 12.37 6.69 26.33
N ILE A 176 12.10 6.84 25.03
CA ILE A 176 10.89 6.34 24.40
C ILE A 176 11.25 5.39 23.27
N THR A 177 10.43 4.38 23.05
CA THR A 177 10.58 3.48 21.91
C THR A 177 9.51 3.79 20.88
N VAL A 178 9.92 4.15 19.68
CA VAL A 178 9.03 4.32 18.53
C VAL A 178 9.05 3.07 17.68
N THR A 179 7.92 2.75 17.03
CA THR A 179 7.82 1.58 16.15
C THR A 179 7.57 2.00 14.70
N PHE A 180 8.06 1.20 13.76
CA PHE A 180 7.95 1.47 12.33
C PHE A 180 6.88 0.60 11.69
N LYS A 181 6.10 1.21 10.78
CA LYS A 181 5.20 0.49 9.89
C LYS A 181 5.41 0.93 8.45
N TYR A 182 5.58 -0.04 7.56
CA TYR A 182 5.97 0.15 6.17
C TYR A 182 4.75 0.15 5.26
N GLU A 183 4.58 1.19 4.47
CA GLU A 183 3.53 1.27 3.43
C GLU A 183 3.94 0.43 2.22
N ARG A 184 2.98 -0.23 1.57
CA ARG A 184 3.21 -1.13 0.43
C ARG A 184 4.30 -2.19 0.67
N LEU A 185 4.42 -2.69 1.89
CA LEU A 185 5.41 -3.72 2.20
C LEU A 185 5.12 -4.98 1.35
N ALA A 186 6.09 -5.50 0.61
CA ALA A 186 5.93 -6.68 -0.24
C ALA A 186 6.83 -7.83 0.29
N ASN A 187 6.40 -9.09 0.16
CA ASN A 187 7.13 -10.32 0.53
C ASN A 187 8.18 -10.18 1.66
N LEU A 188 7.74 -9.81 2.87
CA LEU A 188 8.58 -9.78 4.06
C LEU A 188 8.67 -11.18 4.68
N CYS A 189 9.89 -11.64 4.96
CA CYS A 189 10.11 -12.85 5.75
C CYS A 189 9.92 -12.56 7.24
N TYR A 190 8.98 -13.26 7.90
CA TYR A 190 8.70 -13.05 9.33
C TYR A 190 9.71 -13.70 10.28
N TYR A 191 10.64 -14.50 9.76
CA TYR A 191 11.72 -15.08 10.54
C TYR A 191 12.93 -14.13 10.62
N CYS A 192 13.49 -13.74 9.46
CA CYS A 192 14.72 -12.96 9.40
C CYS A 192 14.50 -11.45 9.17
N GLY A 193 13.31 -11.02 8.75
CA GLY A 193 13.01 -9.61 8.49
C GLY A 193 13.49 -9.06 7.15
N MET A 194 14.07 -9.90 6.28
CA MET A 194 14.49 -9.50 4.94
C MET A 194 13.31 -9.55 3.95
N VAL A 195 13.38 -8.70 2.94
CA VAL A 195 12.40 -8.63 1.85
C VAL A 195 12.83 -9.53 0.70
N GLY A 196 11.87 -10.18 0.04
CA GLY A 196 12.08 -10.95 -1.20
C GLY A 196 11.84 -12.44 -1.07
N HIS A 197 11.62 -12.94 0.15
CA HIS A 197 11.29 -14.35 0.39
C HIS A 197 10.28 -14.50 1.53
N ILE A 198 9.68 -15.68 1.60
CA ILE A 198 8.75 -16.05 2.68
C ILE A 198 9.47 -16.89 3.73
N GLU A 199 8.87 -17.00 4.91
CA GLU A 199 9.45 -17.68 6.06
C GLU A 199 9.93 -19.11 5.77
N ASN A 200 9.21 -19.84 4.91
CA ASN A 200 9.53 -21.23 4.58
C ASN A 200 10.74 -21.37 3.63
N SER A 201 11.09 -20.31 2.90
CA SER A 201 12.26 -20.29 2.04
C SER A 201 13.50 -19.71 2.73
N SER A 202 13.38 -19.28 3.99
CA SER A 202 14.46 -18.59 4.68
C SER A 202 15.62 -19.55 5.00
N ALA A 203 16.78 -19.35 4.36
CA ALA A 203 17.98 -20.13 4.62
C ALA A 203 18.36 -20.13 6.12
N THR A 204 18.31 -18.97 6.76
CA THR A 204 18.56 -18.83 8.21
C THR A 204 17.61 -19.67 9.06
N ARG A 205 16.33 -19.78 8.65
CA ARG A 205 15.38 -20.63 9.37
C ARG A 205 15.69 -22.11 9.16
N LEU A 206 16.02 -22.52 7.94
CA LEU A 206 16.36 -23.91 7.63
C LEU A 206 17.61 -24.36 8.40
N GLU A 207 18.61 -23.49 8.51
CA GLU A 207 19.80 -23.71 9.35
C GLU A 207 19.47 -23.80 10.84
N ASP A 208 18.67 -22.86 11.36
CA ASP A 208 18.27 -22.85 12.77
C ASP A 208 17.40 -24.07 13.14
N ILE A 209 16.61 -24.62 12.21
CA ILE A 209 15.90 -25.90 12.38
C ILE A 209 16.88 -27.06 12.52
N GLY A 210 17.89 -27.13 11.64
CA GLY A 210 18.94 -28.16 11.71
C GLY A 210 19.72 -28.13 13.03
N ASN A 211 19.86 -26.95 13.62
CA ASN A 211 20.60 -26.73 14.87
C ASN A 211 19.72 -26.72 16.14
N ASN A 212 18.43 -27.05 16.06
CA ASN A 212 17.46 -26.96 17.18
C ASN A 212 17.42 -25.57 17.86
N GLY A 213 17.71 -24.51 17.11
CA GLY A 213 17.89 -23.14 17.61
C GLY A 213 16.84 -22.15 17.13
N LEU A 214 15.59 -22.59 16.93
CA LEU A 214 14.51 -21.74 16.41
C LEU A 214 14.33 -20.46 17.24
N LYS A 215 14.44 -19.31 16.56
CA LYS A 215 14.27 -17.99 17.17
C LYS A 215 12.78 -17.69 17.36
N LYS A 216 12.44 -16.98 18.44
CA LYS A 216 11.10 -16.40 18.62
C LYS A 216 10.81 -15.41 17.49
N GLY A 217 9.58 -15.45 16.96
CA GLY A 217 9.14 -14.57 15.87
C GLY A 217 9.29 -13.08 16.22
N GLN A 218 10.24 -12.41 15.59
CA GLN A 218 10.53 -10.99 15.83
C GLN A 218 9.81 -10.04 14.88
N TYR A 219 9.30 -10.56 13.76
CA TYR A 219 8.64 -9.83 12.69
C TYR A 219 7.22 -10.39 12.48
N GLY A 220 6.34 -9.63 11.85
CA GLY A 220 4.99 -10.07 11.54
C GLY A 220 4.18 -9.02 10.78
N ASP A 221 2.91 -9.35 10.50
CA ASP A 221 1.99 -8.49 9.74
C ASP A 221 1.84 -7.09 10.34
N TRP A 222 2.08 -6.92 11.64
CA TRP A 222 2.00 -5.64 12.34
C TRP A 222 3.02 -4.59 11.85
N LEU A 223 4.05 -4.99 11.10
CA LEU A 223 4.98 -4.09 10.39
C LEU A 223 4.37 -3.48 9.14
N ARG A 224 3.27 -4.01 8.62
CA ARG A 224 2.58 -3.44 7.46
C ARG A 224 1.75 -2.26 7.92
N ALA A 225 1.97 -1.09 7.31
CA ALA A 225 1.08 0.03 7.48
C ALA A 225 -0.23 -0.28 6.74
N SER A 226 -1.34 -0.15 7.46
CA SER A 226 -2.67 -0.36 6.90
C SER A 226 -2.99 0.79 5.94
N GLU A 227 -3.07 0.53 4.63
CA GLU A 227 -3.23 1.57 3.59
C GLU A 227 -4.65 2.09 3.46
N GLY A 228 -5.63 1.35 3.95
CA GLY A 228 -7.01 1.76 3.77
C GLY A 228 -7.42 2.87 4.73
N LEU A 229 -8.41 3.61 4.27
CA LEU A 229 -9.01 4.72 4.95
C LEU A 229 -10.03 4.19 5.95
N ARG A 230 -10.21 4.85 7.09
CA ARG A 230 -11.41 4.59 7.90
C ARG A 230 -12.63 5.09 7.13
N VAL A 231 -13.79 4.50 7.38
CA VAL A 231 -15.07 4.97 6.79
C VAL A 231 -15.25 6.49 6.97
N SER A 232 -14.85 7.05 8.11
CA SER A 232 -14.89 8.50 8.35
C SER A 232 -13.99 9.30 7.39
N ALA A 233 -12.77 8.83 7.15
CA ALA A 233 -11.82 9.48 6.23
C ALA A 233 -12.25 9.33 4.76
N VAL A 234 -12.89 8.21 4.42
CA VAL A 234 -13.55 8.02 3.11
C VAL A 234 -14.67 9.06 2.92
N ILE A 235 -15.50 9.29 3.95
CA ILE A 235 -16.55 10.32 3.91
C ILE A 235 -15.96 11.72 3.76
N ASP A 236 -14.88 12.05 4.49
CA ASP A 236 -14.21 13.35 4.38
C ASP A 236 -13.59 13.58 2.99
N LEU A 237 -12.99 12.53 2.40
CA LEU A 237 -12.48 12.54 1.03
C LEU A 237 -13.59 12.80 -0.01
N ILE A 238 -14.75 12.18 0.17
CA ILE A 238 -15.92 12.38 -0.71
C ILE A 238 -16.48 13.79 -0.56
N ASN A 239 -16.48 14.35 0.65
CA ASN A 239 -17.01 15.69 0.92
C ASN A 239 -16.07 16.84 0.46
N HIS A 240 -14.77 16.57 0.29
CA HIS A 240 -13.83 17.59 -0.18
C HIS A 240 -13.93 17.79 -1.70
N ARG A 241 -14.30 19.01 -2.12
CA ARG A 241 -14.40 19.42 -3.54
C ARG A 241 -13.09 19.29 -4.35
N SER A 242 -11.95 19.01 -3.73
CA SER A 242 -10.65 18.91 -4.41
C SER A 242 -10.10 17.49 -4.55
N MET A 243 -10.96 16.48 -4.77
CA MET A 243 -10.47 15.19 -5.30
C MET A 243 -9.64 15.34 -6.58
N ARG A 244 -9.82 16.43 -7.35
CA ARG A 244 -8.93 16.78 -8.48
C ARG A 244 -7.48 17.02 -8.06
N GLU A 245 -7.23 17.61 -6.89
CA GLU A 245 -5.87 17.87 -6.38
C GLU A 245 -5.23 16.60 -5.81
N VAL A 246 -6.02 15.74 -5.13
CA VAL A 246 -5.56 14.45 -4.62
C VAL A 246 -5.33 13.43 -5.75
N ALA A 247 -6.10 13.52 -6.84
CA ALA A 247 -6.08 12.60 -7.97
C ALA A 247 -4.76 12.58 -8.76
N HIS A 248 -3.97 13.64 -8.74
CA HIS A 248 -2.70 13.71 -9.47
C HIS A 248 -1.55 12.95 -8.79
N GLN A 249 -1.68 12.59 -7.50
CA GLN A 249 -0.61 11.97 -6.72
C GLN A 249 -1.00 10.63 -6.09
N HIS A 250 -2.29 10.23 -6.14
CA HIS A 250 -2.74 9.03 -5.44
C HIS A 250 -2.69 7.76 -6.31
N PRO A 251 -1.93 6.72 -5.91
CA PRO A 251 -1.79 5.46 -6.66
C PRO A 251 -3.03 4.56 -6.65
N LEU A 252 -4.16 5.03 -6.11
CA LEU A 252 -5.45 4.32 -6.12
C LEU A 252 -6.39 4.82 -7.24
N MET A 253 -5.90 5.71 -8.11
CA MET A 253 -6.64 6.25 -9.25
C MET A 253 -6.41 5.43 -10.53
N PHE A 254 -7.48 4.84 -11.04
CA PHE A 254 -7.51 4.08 -12.28
C PHE A 254 -8.13 4.93 -13.39
N ARG A 255 -7.58 4.88 -14.60
CA ARG A 255 -8.25 5.47 -15.78
C ARG A 255 -9.14 4.39 -16.38
N LEU A 256 -10.41 4.69 -16.53
CA LEU A 256 -11.37 3.83 -17.22
C LEU A 256 -11.69 4.45 -18.59
N GLN A 257 -11.85 3.62 -19.61
CA GLN A 257 -12.30 4.05 -20.93
C GLN A 257 -13.69 3.46 -21.19
N SER A 258 -14.63 4.30 -21.61
CA SER A 258 -15.92 3.86 -22.14
C SER A 258 -16.21 4.63 -23.42
N GLY A 259 -16.10 3.94 -24.56
CA GLY A 259 -16.16 4.56 -25.90
C GLY A 259 -15.05 5.59 -26.11
N LYS A 260 -15.42 6.81 -26.53
CA LYS A 260 -14.48 7.95 -26.72
C LYS A 260 -14.18 8.72 -25.43
N ASN A 261 -14.85 8.38 -24.32
CA ASN A 261 -14.74 9.12 -23.06
C ASN A 261 -13.74 8.43 -22.12
N SER A 262 -12.88 9.23 -21.48
CA SER A 262 -11.97 8.79 -20.42
C SER A 262 -12.54 9.22 -19.07
N PHE A 263 -12.62 8.26 -18.15
CA PHE A 263 -13.04 8.45 -16.77
C PHE A 263 -11.87 8.17 -15.82
N MET A 264 -11.98 8.66 -14.60
CA MET A 264 -11.06 8.34 -13.51
C MET A 264 -11.87 7.72 -12.38
N ALA A 265 -11.48 6.53 -11.95
CA ALA A 265 -12.08 5.81 -10.84
C ALA A 265 -11.10 5.76 -9.66
N LEU A 266 -11.63 5.93 -8.46
CA LEU A 266 -10.90 5.90 -7.21
C LEU A 266 -11.21 4.59 -6.49
N LYS A 267 -10.19 3.75 -6.30
CA LYS A 267 -10.30 2.58 -5.43
C LYS A 267 -10.01 2.99 -3.99
N LEU A 268 -10.92 2.76 -3.08
CA LEU A 268 -10.75 2.96 -1.66
C LEU A 268 -10.77 1.60 -0.97
N ASP A 269 -9.81 1.38 -0.09
CA ASP A 269 -9.77 0.21 0.78
C ASP A 269 -10.14 0.68 2.20
N VAL A 270 -11.08 0.02 2.87
CA VAL A 270 -11.54 0.39 4.21
C VAL A 270 -10.81 -0.47 5.24
N VAL A 271 -9.86 0.12 5.97
CA VAL A 271 -9.11 -0.62 6.99
C VAL A 271 -10.00 -1.08 8.12
N LYS A 272 -9.95 -2.40 8.37
CA LYS A 272 -10.71 -3.07 9.44
C LYS A 272 -12.18 -2.65 9.37
N ALA A 273 -12.79 -2.78 8.19
CA ALA A 273 -14.13 -2.27 7.90
C ALA A 273 -15.16 -2.59 9.01
N TYR A 274 -15.20 -3.85 9.47
CA TYR A 274 -16.01 -4.29 10.61
C TYR A 274 -15.65 -3.59 11.93
N GLY A 275 -14.37 -3.48 12.27
CA GLY A 275 -13.88 -2.81 13.49
C GLY A 275 -13.95 -1.28 13.47
N SER A 276 -14.23 -0.69 12.30
CA SER A 276 -14.32 0.76 12.11
C SER A 276 -15.75 1.31 12.20
N LEU A 277 -16.76 0.42 12.20
CA LEU A 277 -18.16 0.81 12.25
C LEU A 277 -18.56 1.39 13.61
N GLU A 278 -19.15 2.57 13.59
CA GLU A 278 -19.72 3.21 14.78
C GLU A 278 -21.15 2.66 15.02
N TRP A 279 -21.42 2.14 16.22
CA TRP A 279 -22.74 1.55 16.54
C TRP A 279 -23.89 2.55 16.40
N LYS A 280 -23.62 3.83 16.64
CA LYS A 280 -24.60 4.91 16.42
C LYS A 280 -25.02 4.99 14.95
N SER A 281 -24.11 4.74 14.01
CA SER A 281 -24.42 4.71 12.57
C SER A 281 -25.31 3.51 12.24
N VAL A 282 -25.02 2.34 12.78
CA VAL A 282 -25.85 1.13 12.63
C VAL A 282 -27.27 1.40 13.12
N GLN A 283 -27.41 1.99 14.32
CA GLN A 283 -28.70 2.36 14.89
C GLN A 283 -29.47 3.33 13.98
N LEU A 284 -28.82 4.41 13.54
CA LEU A 284 -29.45 5.44 12.71
C LEU A 284 -29.94 4.87 11.37
N VAL A 285 -29.13 4.03 10.74
CA VAL A 285 -29.48 3.39 9.46
C VAL A 285 -30.66 2.45 9.64
N MET A 286 -30.64 1.55 10.64
CA MET A 286 -31.75 0.63 10.87
C MET A 286 -33.06 1.40 11.19
N MET A 287 -32.99 2.44 12.01
CA MET A 287 -34.17 3.28 12.28
C MET A 287 -34.68 3.95 11.00
N ARG A 288 -33.79 4.46 10.14
CA ARG A 288 -34.17 5.13 8.88
C ARG A 288 -34.71 4.17 7.83
N MET A 289 -34.31 2.90 7.87
CA MET A 289 -34.87 1.84 7.02
C MET A 289 -36.21 1.30 7.53
N GLY A 290 -36.73 1.82 8.64
CA GLY A 290 -38.04 1.47 9.18
C GLY A 290 -38.06 0.23 10.07
N PHE A 291 -36.90 -0.25 10.53
CA PHE A 291 -36.88 -1.35 11.50
C PHE A 291 -37.52 -0.92 12.82
N HIS A 292 -38.30 -1.83 13.41
CA HIS A 292 -39.00 -1.54 14.66
C HIS A 292 -38.00 -1.23 15.80
N PRO A 293 -38.22 -0.19 16.63
CA PRO A 293 -37.27 0.22 17.66
C PRO A 293 -36.85 -0.89 18.64
N ALA A 294 -37.77 -1.80 18.97
CA ALA A 294 -37.48 -2.96 19.81
C ALA A 294 -36.46 -3.90 19.15
N PHE A 295 -36.57 -4.15 17.84
CA PHE A 295 -35.63 -4.99 17.10
C PHE A 295 -34.25 -4.31 17.00
N VAL A 296 -34.22 -3.00 16.74
CA VAL A 296 -32.96 -2.22 16.74
C VAL A 296 -32.28 -2.30 18.11
N LYS A 297 -33.04 -2.21 19.21
CA LYS A 297 -32.51 -2.36 20.57
C LYS A 297 -31.89 -3.75 20.80
N TRP A 298 -32.53 -4.82 20.34
CA TRP A 298 -31.98 -6.17 20.44
C TRP A 298 -30.68 -6.32 19.64
N VAL A 299 -30.66 -5.83 18.40
CA VAL A 299 -29.45 -5.87 17.56
C VAL A 299 -28.31 -5.08 18.21
N LEU A 300 -28.58 -3.89 18.76
CA LEU A 300 -27.57 -3.11 19.49
C LEU A 300 -27.04 -3.86 20.71
N ALA A 301 -27.92 -4.54 21.46
CA ALA A 301 -27.49 -5.33 22.61
C ALA A 301 -26.55 -6.48 22.21
N CYS A 302 -26.66 -7.04 21.00
CA CYS A 302 -25.78 -8.09 20.50
C CYS A 302 -24.39 -7.58 20.09
N ILE A 303 -24.30 -6.34 19.59
CA ILE A 303 -23.05 -5.83 18.99
C ILE A 303 -22.28 -4.87 19.91
N GLN A 304 -22.94 -4.29 20.92
CA GLN A 304 -22.34 -3.32 21.81
C GLN A 304 -21.55 -4.00 22.94
N TRP A 305 -20.48 -3.32 23.36
CA TRP A 305 -19.60 -3.70 24.47
C TRP A 305 -18.96 -5.10 24.40
N PRO A 306 -18.51 -5.59 23.22
CA PRO A 306 -17.80 -6.85 23.18
C PRO A 306 -16.47 -6.71 23.94
N THR A 307 -16.18 -7.71 24.77
CA THR A 307 -14.93 -7.82 25.51
C THR A 307 -13.99 -8.80 24.80
N PHE A 308 -12.72 -8.42 24.72
CA PHE A 308 -11.65 -9.20 24.11
C PHE A 308 -10.61 -9.52 25.16
N SER A 309 -10.14 -10.77 25.20
CA SER A 309 -8.99 -11.18 26.01
C SER A 309 -7.81 -11.50 25.10
N PHE A 310 -6.59 -11.25 25.57
CA PHE A 310 -5.39 -11.62 24.83
C PHE A 310 -5.08 -13.10 25.08
N ASN A 311 -4.92 -13.90 24.02
CA ASN A 311 -4.44 -15.26 24.18
C ASN A 311 -2.90 -15.25 24.22
N LEU A 312 -2.32 -15.51 25.39
CA LEU A 312 -0.88 -15.65 25.59
C LEU A 312 -0.58 -17.11 25.93
N ASN A 313 0.05 -17.84 25.00
CA ASN A 313 0.41 -19.25 25.14
C ASN A 313 -0.77 -20.18 25.47
N GLY A 314 -1.96 -19.91 24.91
CA GLY A 314 -3.17 -20.71 25.15
C GLY A 314 -4.01 -20.23 26.34
N LEU A 315 -3.53 -19.26 27.12
CA LEU A 315 -4.24 -18.72 28.27
C LEU A 315 -4.80 -17.32 27.97
N PRO A 316 -6.10 -17.09 28.20
CA PRO A 316 -6.69 -15.76 28.09
C PRO A 316 -6.20 -14.86 29.23
N GLN A 317 -5.67 -13.69 28.89
CA GLN A 317 -5.09 -12.74 29.82
C GLN A 317 -5.59 -11.32 29.54
N GLY A 318 -6.07 -10.66 30.59
CA GLY A 318 -6.65 -9.31 30.54
C GLY A 318 -7.98 -9.24 29.76
N TYR A 319 -8.67 -8.11 29.90
CA TYR A 319 -9.89 -7.82 29.15
C TYR A 319 -9.84 -6.39 28.62
N ILE A 320 -10.21 -6.21 27.36
CA ILE A 320 -10.43 -4.91 26.73
C ILE A 320 -11.85 -4.90 26.19
N THR A 321 -12.61 -3.86 26.55
CA THR A 321 -13.93 -3.61 25.96
C THR A 321 -13.75 -2.74 24.72
N ALA A 322 -14.27 -3.17 23.57
CA ALA A 322 -14.27 -2.30 22.41
C ALA A 322 -15.29 -1.16 22.60
N SER A 323 -14.96 0.01 22.05
CA SER A 323 -15.85 1.18 22.03
C SER A 323 -16.66 1.29 20.75
N ARG A 324 -16.37 0.44 19.75
CA ARG A 324 -17.00 0.42 18.42
C ARG A 324 -16.67 -0.87 17.68
N GLY A 325 -17.25 -1.02 16.49
CA GLY A 325 -16.99 -2.12 15.59
C GLY A 325 -17.90 -3.32 15.85
N ILE A 326 -18.04 -4.17 14.84
CA ILE A 326 -18.86 -5.37 14.88
C ILE A 326 -17.96 -6.61 14.76
N ARG A 327 -18.39 -7.74 15.34
CA ARG A 327 -17.54 -8.93 15.48
C ARG A 327 -17.46 -9.71 14.16
N GLN A 328 -16.24 -9.90 13.65
CA GLN A 328 -16.02 -10.79 12.51
C GLN A 328 -16.27 -12.25 12.92
N GLY A 329 -17.03 -12.99 12.11
CA GLY A 329 -17.48 -14.35 12.43
C GLY A 329 -18.84 -14.42 13.14
N ASP A 330 -19.44 -13.27 13.49
CA ASP A 330 -20.85 -13.21 13.90
C ASP A 330 -21.75 -13.27 12.65
N PRO A 331 -22.76 -14.15 12.60
CA PRO A 331 -23.71 -14.23 11.48
C PRO A 331 -24.42 -12.93 11.13
N LEU A 332 -24.64 -12.02 12.10
CA LEU A 332 -25.31 -10.73 11.87
C LEU A 332 -24.38 -9.69 11.25
N SER A 333 -23.09 -9.77 11.54
CA SER A 333 -22.12 -8.73 11.18
C SER A 333 -22.05 -8.41 9.68
N PRO A 334 -22.05 -9.38 8.75
CA PRO A 334 -22.06 -9.08 7.31
C PRO A 334 -23.27 -8.25 6.88
N TYR A 335 -24.46 -8.57 7.40
CA TYR A 335 -25.69 -7.85 7.07
C TYR A 335 -25.69 -6.43 7.64
N LEU A 336 -25.26 -6.26 8.89
CA LEU A 336 -25.15 -4.93 9.51
C LEU A 336 -24.11 -4.07 8.79
N PHE A 337 -23.03 -4.68 8.31
CA PHE A 337 -22.04 -4.00 7.48
C PHE A 337 -22.66 -3.50 6.17
N ILE A 338 -23.37 -4.37 5.44
CA ILE A 338 -24.03 -4.02 4.17
C ILE A 338 -25.04 -2.89 4.39
N LEU A 339 -25.93 -3.04 5.39
CA LEU A 339 -26.92 -2.01 5.71
C LEU A 339 -26.25 -0.68 5.99
N THR A 340 -25.20 -0.67 6.81
CA THR A 340 -24.52 0.58 7.18
C THR A 340 -23.71 1.17 6.03
N SER A 341 -23.18 0.35 5.13
CA SER A 341 -22.49 0.81 3.91
C SER A 341 -23.42 1.62 2.99
N GLU A 342 -24.74 1.42 3.11
CA GLU A 342 -25.71 2.16 2.32
C GLU A 342 -25.77 3.66 2.66
N LEU A 343 -25.31 4.06 3.86
CA LEU A 343 -25.10 5.46 4.21
C LEU A 343 -24.04 6.12 3.31
N LEU A 344 -22.97 5.38 3.00
CA LEU A 344 -21.89 5.85 2.17
C LEU A 344 -22.32 5.93 0.70
N SER A 345 -23.03 4.92 0.22
CA SER A 345 -23.68 4.89 -1.10
C SER A 345 -24.64 6.08 -1.29
N ALA A 346 -25.51 6.33 -0.31
CA ALA A 346 -26.42 7.49 -0.33
C ALA A 346 -25.66 8.82 -0.36
N ARG A 347 -24.54 8.92 0.37
CA ARG A 347 -23.69 10.12 0.34
C ARG A 347 -23.04 10.34 -1.03
N ILE A 348 -22.53 9.28 -1.66
CA ILE A 348 -21.95 9.36 -3.02
C ILE A 348 -23.02 9.84 -4.01
N LYS A 349 -24.25 9.31 -3.93
CA LYS A 349 -25.38 9.74 -4.78
C LYS A 349 -25.68 11.24 -4.64
N VAL A 350 -25.68 11.77 -3.42
CA VAL A 350 -25.85 13.22 -3.20
C VAL A 350 -24.75 14.05 -3.88
N GLU A 351 -23.50 13.58 -3.86
CA GLU A 351 -22.41 14.28 -4.55
C GLU A 351 -22.46 14.13 -6.08
N VAL A 352 -23.05 13.05 -6.60
CA VAL A 352 -23.38 12.90 -8.02
C VAL A 352 -24.44 13.91 -8.44
N GLU A 353 -25.52 14.04 -7.68
CA GLU A 353 -26.58 15.04 -7.92
C GLU A 353 -26.05 16.49 -7.91
N ARG A 354 -25.05 16.75 -7.07
CA ARG A 354 -24.34 18.05 -6.99
C ARG A 354 -23.36 18.28 -8.14
N GLY A 355 -23.20 17.32 -9.04
CA GLY A 355 -22.26 17.38 -10.16
C GLY A 355 -20.79 17.18 -9.77
N GLY A 356 -20.52 16.72 -8.54
CA GLY A 356 -19.16 16.41 -8.05
C GLY A 356 -18.58 15.14 -8.67
N PHE A 357 -19.43 14.17 -9.00
CA PHE A 357 -19.08 12.92 -9.68
C PHE A 357 -19.90 12.75 -10.96
N LYS A 358 -19.33 12.00 -11.93
CA LYS A 358 -20.04 11.61 -13.15
C LYS A 358 -20.31 10.12 -13.13
N GLU A 359 -21.54 9.77 -13.50
CA GLU A 359 -21.95 8.40 -13.75
C GLU A 359 -21.25 7.79 -14.96
N ILE A 360 -20.97 6.50 -14.88
CA ILE A 360 -20.37 5.71 -15.95
C ILE A 360 -21.40 4.70 -16.45
N ARG A 361 -21.59 4.64 -17.76
CA ARG A 361 -22.27 3.53 -18.44
C ARG A 361 -21.24 2.63 -19.11
N LEU A 362 -21.24 1.35 -18.78
CA LEU A 362 -20.28 0.38 -19.30
C LEU A 362 -20.63 -0.11 -20.71
N PHE A 363 -21.91 -0.10 -21.08
CA PHE A 363 -22.40 -0.43 -22.41
C PHE A 363 -23.69 0.34 -22.74
N ARG A 364 -24.05 0.42 -24.03
CA ARG A 364 -25.27 1.11 -24.47
C ARG A 364 -26.51 0.40 -23.90
N GLY A 365 -27.36 1.15 -23.19
CA GLY A 365 -28.54 0.62 -22.51
C GLY A 365 -28.27 -0.05 -21.15
N GLY A 366 -27.02 -0.07 -20.68
CA GLY A 366 -26.66 -0.56 -19.35
C GLY A 366 -26.95 0.44 -18.22
N PRO A 367 -26.92 -0.02 -16.96
CA PRO A 367 -27.17 0.84 -15.80
C PRO A 367 -26.09 1.92 -15.65
N GLU A 368 -26.48 3.05 -15.07
CA GLU A 368 -25.56 4.12 -14.65
C GLU A 368 -24.91 3.73 -13.33
N LEU A 369 -23.59 3.68 -13.32
CA LEU A 369 -22.79 3.30 -12.15
C LEU A 369 -22.07 4.52 -11.60
N THR A 370 -22.19 4.72 -10.30
CA THR A 370 -21.46 5.76 -9.55
C THR A 370 -20.41 5.18 -8.62
N HIS A 371 -20.64 3.97 -8.11
CA HIS A 371 -19.72 3.27 -7.24
C HIS A 371 -20.05 1.77 -7.18
N ILE A 372 -19.06 0.96 -6.81
CA ILE A 372 -19.18 -0.47 -6.55
C ILE A 372 -18.57 -0.73 -5.18
N MET A 373 -19.31 -1.39 -4.30
CA MET A 373 -18.82 -1.79 -2.97
C MET A 373 -18.79 -3.31 -2.86
N PHE A 374 -17.67 -3.85 -2.42
CA PHE A 374 -17.52 -5.26 -2.08
C PHE A 374 -16.74 -5.39 -0.78
N ALA A 375 -17.43 -5.75 0.30
CA ALA A 375 -16.87 -5.82 1.64
C ALA A 375 -16.11 -4.53 2.01
N ASP A 376 -14.80 -4.61 2.20
CA ASP A 376 -13.91 -3.50 2.54
C ASP A 376 -13.43 -2.69 1.32
N ASN A 377 -13.68 -3.13 0.09
CA ASN A 377 -13.26 -2.45 -1.11
C ASN A 377 -14.40 -1.59 -1.69
N ILE A 378 -14.11 -0.33 -2.00
CA ILE A 378 -15.04 0.60 -2.65
C ILE A 378 -14.36 1.12 -3.91
N LEU A 379 -15.06 1.14 -5.04
CA LEU A 379 -14.63 1.79 -6.26
C LEU A 379 -15.64 2.90 -6.55
N VAL A 380 -15.19 4.14 -6.72
CA VAL A 380 -16.04 5.30 -7.08
C VAL A 380 -15.60 5.85 -8.41
#